data_AF-A0AAD6BNR4-F1
#
_entry.id   AF-A0AAD6BNR4-F1
#
_cell.length_a   1.000
_cell.length_b   1.000
_cell.length_c   1.000
_cell.angle_alpha   90.00
_cell.angle_beta   90.00
_cell.angle_gamma   90.00
#
_symmetry.space_group_name_H-M   'P 1'
#
loop_
_entity.id
_entity.type
_entity.pdbx_description
1 polymer ?
#
loop_
_entity_poly.entity_id
_entity_poly.type
_entity_poly.pdbx_seq_one_letter_code
_entity_poly.pdbx_strand_id
1 'polypeptide(L)'
;MWRNISRIHILVSVACLIFLGAIYIFGNNESLYRCLEQRPQTPLSLCPNSGNAWRIRDLKMQTGLKYAQPSTLKGRTDVNAVTNWNAPLVWEGTFDPVVIDAIYKKIDPRVAVLVFAIGKYTNNEKEVPKIKLARSRNIAVVPIPGANRWQEVVLGRMKWATITIDNQIRKEMDYLYMMDIDSVFHNRFGAESLSRLSAVLHRGYYKNTLRDGFPYERRPASRAFIPADEGDYYYTDAVWGGYLEDVYKLVRYCYKQSEEDAKNKIEAIWQEESHLNKYLLYNKPTKVLSPEYLWSDYDGIPEDIQVVRISQLIYAEEMVDIDHFWGPIANWGLPIAAITDMKKSPEIISGRMTFALSCYSLLFMRFAYKVQPRNWLLFACHLTNESAQLIQGSRLIKYK
;
A
#
# COMPACT_ATOMS: atom_id res chain seq x y z
N MET A 1 60.67 -15.37 11.87
CA MET A 1 60.82 -15.73 10.44
C MET A 1 59.92 -14.87 9.54
N TRP A 2 59.82 -13.55 9.77
CA TRP A 2 58.97 -12.65 8.98
C TRP A 2 59.58 -11.23 8.92
N ARG A 3 60.82 -11.12 8.44
CA ARG A 3 61.43 -9.85 8.03
C ARG A 3 61.44 -9.87 6.51
N ASN A 4 60.87 -8.84 5.89
CA ASN A 4 60.71 -8.61 4.44
C ASN A 4 59.45 -9.18 3.78
N ILE A 5 58.28 -8.64 4.13
CA ILE A 5 57.15 -8.60 3.19
C ILE A 5 57.31 -7.30 2.38
N SER A 6 57.62 -7.38 1.09
CA SER A 6 57.76 -6.18 0.24
C SER A 6 56.39 -5.53 -0.01
N ARG A 7 56.36 -4.21 -0.30
CA ARG A 7 55.12 -3.46 -0.61
C ARG A 7 54.27 -4.12 -1.71
N ILE A 8 54.90 -4.89 -2.60
CA ILE A 8 54.26 -5.65 -3.66
C ILE A 8 53.43 -6.80 -3.09
N HIS A 9 53.89 -7.49 -2.05
CA HIS A 9 53.14 -8.60 -1.46
C HIS A 9 51.86 -8.12 -0.76
N ILE A 10 51.89 -6.96 -0.10
CA ILE A 10 50.69 -6.38 0.53
C ILE A 10 49.67 -5.95 -0.54
N LEU A 11 50.12 -5.31 -1.63
CA LEU A 11 49.26 -4.92 -2.75
C LEU A 11 48.66 -6.15 -3.46
N VAL A 12 49.44 -7.22 -3.64
CA VAL A 12 48.99 -8.48 -4.23
C VAL A 12 47.98 -9.17 -3.32
N SER A 13 48.19 -9.19 -1.99
CA SER A 13 47.21 -9.76 -1.05
C SER A 13 45.89 -8.99 -1.02
N VAL A 14 45.93 -7.65 -1.09
CA VAL A 14 44.73 -6.80 -1.17
C VAL A 14 44.02 -6.99 -2.51
N ALA A 15 44.74 -7.05 -3.62
CA ALA A 15 44.16 -7.32 -4.94
C ALA A 15 43.54 -8.73 -5.04
N CYS A 16 44.18 -9.75 -4.46
CA CYS A 16 43.64 -11.11 -4.39
C CYS A 16 42.36 -11.18 -3.54
N LEU A 17 42.27 -10.44 -2.44
CA LEU A 17 41.05 -10.37 -1.62
C LEU A 17 39.90 -9.66 -2.34
N ILE A 18 40.19 -8.59 -3.08
CA ILE A 18 39.20 -7.90 -3.93
C ILE A 18 38.72 -8.82 -5.07
N PHE A 19 39.64 -9.56 -5.70
CA PHE A 19 39.31 -10.48 -6.80
C PHE A 19 38.49 -11.69 -6.34
N LEU A 20 38.84 -12.30 -5.20
CA LEU A 20 38.06 -13.38 -4.59
C LEU A 20 36.68 -12.87 -4.12
N GLY A 21 36.62 -11.63 -3.62
CA GLY A 21 35.36 -10.94 -3.32
C GLY A 21 34.49 -10.72 -4.55
N ALA A 22 35.07 -10.34 -5.68
CA ALA A 22 34.37 -10.19 -6.95
C ALA A 22 33.85 -11.54 -7.48
N ILE A 23 34.64 -12.62 -7.45
CA ILE A 23 34.18 -13.96 -7.84
C ILE A 23 33.02 -14.44 -6.94
N TYR A 24 33.08 -14.15 -5.65
CA TYR A 24 32.02 -14.47 -4.70
C TYR A 24 30.71 -13.67 -4.92
N ILE A 25 30.83 -12.43 -5.41
CA ILE A 25 29.70 -11.52 -5.67
C ILE A 25 29.05 -11.78 -7.04
N PHE A 26 29.86 -12.10 -8.06
CA PHE A 26 29.42 -12.20 -9.47
C PHE A 26 29.29 -13.64 -10.00
N GLY A 27 29.70 -14.66 -9.25
CA GLY A 27 29.46 -16.05 -9.62
C GLY A 27 27.99 -16.43 -9.47
N ASN A 28 27.23 -16.43 -10.56
CA ASN A 28 25.91 -17.06 -10.60
C ASN A 28 25.60 -17.69 -11.96
N ASN A 29 25.04 -18.91 -11.93
CA ASN A 29 24.62 -19.69 -13.09
C ASN A 29 23.32 -19.10 -13.68
N GLU A 30 23.43 -18.54 -14.89
CA GLU A 30 22.39 -17.75 -15.57
C GLU A 30 21.49 -18.58 -16.52
N SER A 31 21.57 -19.91 -16.48
CA SER A 31 20.98 -20.77 -17.52
C SER A 31 19.53 -21.25 -17.26
N LEU A 32 18.93 -20.95 -16.10
CA LEU A 32 17.59 -21.43 -15.76
C LEU A 32 16.44 -20.43 -16.07
N TYR A 33 16.76 -19.17 -16.38
CA TYR A 33 15.75 -18.09 -16.38
C TYR A 33 15.16 -17.72 -17.75
N ARG A 34 15.73 -18.20 -18.86
CA ARG A 34 15.25 -17.84 -20.21
C ARG A 34 14.04 -18.64 -20.72
N CYS A 35 13.56 -19.64 -19.98
CA CYS A 35 12.51 -20.54 -20.48
C CYS A 35 11.08 -20.18 -20.02
N LEU A 36 10.90 -19.15 -19.17
CA LEU A 36 9.59 -18.80 -18.59
C LEU A 36 8.91 -17.57 -19.21
N GLU A 37 9.57 -16.89 -20.16
CA GLU A 37 9.07 -15.65 -20.79
C GLU A 37 8.20 -15.86 -22.04
N GLN A 38 7.89 -17.10 -22.42
CA GLN A 38 7.12 -17.40 -23.63
C GLN A 38 5.77 -18.07 -23.31
N ARG A 39 4.76 -17.27 -22.98
CA ARG A 39 3.35 -17.62 -23.26
C ARG A 39 2.57 -16.42 -23.83
N PRO A 40 1.72 -16.60 -24.85
CA PRO A 40 1.09 -15.48 -25.56
C PRO A 40 -0.13 -14.95 -24.80
N GLN A 41 -0.28 -13.63 -24.77
CA GLN A 41 -1.49 -12.93 -24.33
C GLN A 41 -2.53 -12.97 -25.45
N THR A 42 -3.71 -13.55 -25.21
CA THR A 42 -4.88 -13.39 -26.08
C THR A 42 -5.61 -12.09 -25.75
N PRO A 43 -6.04 -11.28 -26.75
CA PRO A 43 -6.77 -10.06 -26.49
C PRO A 43 -8.21 -10.36 -26.04
N LEU A 44 -8.59 -9.87 -24.85
CA LEU A 44 -9.97 -9.90 -24.38
C LEU A 44 -10.82 -8.93 -25.20
N SER A 45 -11.80 -9.45 -25.95
CA SER A 45 -12.76 -8.67 -26.72
C SER A 45 -13.75 -7.93 -25.81
N LEU A 46 -14.12 -6.71 -26.21
CA LEU A 46 -15.15 -5.89 -25.59
C LEU A 46 -16.54 -6.49 -25.86
N CYS A 47 -17.28 -6.84 -24.82
CA CYS A 47 -18.71 -7.13 -24.96
C CYS A 47 -19.52 -5.82 -25.03
N PRO A 48 -20.57 -5.73 -25.88
CA PRO A 48 -21.42 -4.56 -25.97
C PRO A 48 -22.24 -4.40 -24.67
N ASN A 49 -22.53 -3.15 -24.34
CA ASN A 49 -23.43 -2.75 -23.25
C ASN A 49 -24.76 -3.53 -23.32
N SER A 50 -24.97 -4.49 -22.42
CA SER A 50 -26.31 -5.03 -22.20
C SER A 50 -27.10 -3.98 -21.41
N GLY A 51 -28.08 -3.38 -22.09
CA GLY A 51 -28.95 -2.32 -21.60
C GLY A 51 -29.95 -2.76 -20.53
N ASN A 52 -29.52 -3.50 -19.51
CA ASN A 52 -30.34 -3.74 -18.33
C ASN A 52 -30.20 -2.54 -17.40
N ALA A 53 -31.08 -1.55 -17.60
CA ALA A 53 -31.27 -0.44 -16.67
C ALA A 53 -31.53 -1.01 -15.26
N TRP A 54 -30.63 -0.72 -14.33
CA TRP A 54 -30.82 -0.96 -12.90
C TRP A 54 -32.20 -0.45 -12.48
N ARG A 55 -33.05 -1.35 -11.98
CA ARG A 55 -34.27 -0.98 -11.29
C ARG A 55 -34.08 -1.35 -9.83
N ILE A 56 -34.20 -0.36 -8.95
CA ILE A 56 -34.57 -0.60 -7.56
C ILE A 56 -35.78 -1.54 -7.60
N ARG A 57 -35.62 -2.80 -7.16
CA ARG A 57 -36.79 -3.66 -6.93
C ARG A 57 -37.71 -2.91 -5.96
N ASP A 58 -39.03 -2.97 -6.16
CA ASP A 58 -40.03 -2.27 -5.32
C ASP A 58 -39.63 -2.27 -3.83
N LEU A 59 -39.08 -1.16 -3.32
CA LEU A 59 -38.71 -1.00 -1.91
C LEU A 59 -39.99 -0.75 -1.11
N LYS A 60 -40.86 -1.75 -1.05
CA LYS A 60 -42.05 -1.68 -0.20
C LYS A 60 -41.57 -1.82 1.24
N MET A 61 -41.85 -0.86 2.10
CA MET A 61 -41.57 -0.98 3.53
C MET A 61 -42.38 -2.13 4.14
N GLN A 62 -41.90 -2.78 5.20
CA GLN A 62 -42.73 -3.73 5.96
C GLN A 62 -43.81 -2.94 6.72
N THR A 63 -45.04 -3.46 6.73
CA THR A 63 -46.11 -2.91 7.56
C THR A 63 -45.81 -3.19 9.03
N GLY A 64 -46.12 -2.24 9.92
CA GLY A 64 -45.94 -2.40 11.36
C GLY A 64 -44.52 -2.17 11.91
N LEU A 65 -43.58 -1.68 11.09
CA LEU A 65 -42.25 -1.30 11.57
C LEU A 65 -42.35 -0.12 12.55
N LYS A 66 -41.79 -0.27 13.75
CA LYS A 66 -41.68 0.81 14.74
C LYS A 66 -40.28 1.43 14.65
N TYR A 67 -40.24 2.74 14.42
CA TYR A 67 -39.02 3.54 14.36
C TYR A 67 -39.34 4.96 14.83
N ALA A 68 -38.31 5.73 15.18
CA ALA A 68 -38.50 7.11 15.62
C ALA A 68 -39.02 7.96 14.44
N GLN A 69 -40.03 8.80 14.69
CA GLN A 69 -40.53 9.71 13.66
C GLN A 69 -39.41 10.65 13.21
N PRO A 70 -39.08 10.73 11.90
CA PRO A 70 -38.07 11.66 11.40
C PRO A 70 -38.45 13.10 11.75
N SER A 71 -37.47 13.90 12.17
CA SER A 71 -37.67 15.32 12.45
C SER A 71 -37.05 16.17 11.35
N THR A 72 -37.78 17.18 10.90
CA THR A 72 -37.24 18.23 10.03
C THR A 72 -36.46 19.30 10.80
N LEU A 73 -36.53 19.28 12.13
CA LEU A 73 -35.91 20.28 13.02
C LEU A 73 -34.72 19.72 13.82
N LYS A 74 -34.58 18.39 13.88
CA LYS A 74 -33.53 17.72 14.66
C LYS A 74 -32.74 16.78 13.75
N GLY A 75 -31.42 16.98 13.71
CA GLY A 75 -30.49 16.18 12.92
C GLY A 75 -29.06 16.69 13.13
N ARG A 76 -28.10 16.14 12.37
CA ARG A 76 -26.72 16.64 12.33
C ARG A 76 -26.69 18.04 11.70
N THR A 77 -26.23 19.03 12.44
CA THR A 77 -26.08 20.44 11.99
C THR A 77 -24.62 20.88 11.87
N ASP A 78 -23.72 20.05 12.36
CA ASP A 78 -22.27 20.25 12.45
C ASP A 78 -21.52 19.75 11.19
N VAL A 79 -22.16 18.89 10.39
CA VAL A 79 -21.60 18.29 9.17
C VAL A 79 -22.56 18.43 8.00
N ASN A 80 -22.01 18.40 6.78
CA ASN A 80 -22.84 18.28 5.59
C ASN A 80 -23.40 16.85 5.49
N ALA A 81 -24.71 16.71 5.25
CA ALA A 81 -25.40 15.43 5.13
C ALA A 81 -25.81 15.08 3.69
N VAL A 82 -25.64 16.01 2.73
CA VAL A 82 -26.03 15.81 1.33
C VAL A 82 -25.03 16.51 0.40
N THR A 83 -24.59 15.84 -0.67
CA THR A 83 -23.69 16.43 -1.66
C THR A 83 -24.42 17.44 -2.56
N ASN A 84 -23.67 18.26 -3.30
CA ASN A 84 -24.21 19.18 -4.32
C ASN A 84 -24.92 18.47 -5.49
N TRP A 85 -24.80 17.14 -5.64
CA TRP A 85 -25.56 16.34 -6.62
C TRP A 85 -26.66 15.48 -5.97
N ASN A 86 -27.11 15.83 -4.76
CA ASN A 86 -28.18 15.16 -4.02
C ASN A 86 -27.90 13.69 -3.64
N ALA A 87 -26.63 13.30 -3.47
CA ALA A 87 -26.30 12.03 -2.84
C ALA A 87 -26.22 12.19 -1.31
N PRO A 88 -26.72 11.22 -0.52
CA PRO A 88 -26.52 11.23 0.93
C PRO A 88 -25.03 11.16 1.28
N LEU A 89 -24.60 12.03 2.20
CA LEU A 89 -23.33 11.93 2.90
C LEU A 89 -23.61 11.28 4.27
N VAL A 90 -23.22 10.01 4.42
CA VAL A 90 -23.66 9.15 5.52
C VAL A 90 -22.78 9.34 6.75
N TRP A 91 -23.42 9.82 7.83
CA TRP A 91 -22.84 9.95 9.16
C TRP A 91 -23.72 9.22 10.19
N GLU A 92 -23.18 8.93 11.35
CA GLU A 92 -23.98 8.52 12.50
C GLU A 92 -25.03 9.61 12.79
N GLY A 93 -26.26 9.13 13.01
CA GLY A 93 -27.44 9.98 13.16
C GLY A 93 -28.12 10.43 11.86
N THR A 94 -27.58 10.15 10.66
CA THR A 94 -28.24 10.51 9.39
C THR A 94 -29.09 9.40 8.78
N PHE A 95 -29.15 8.22 9.41
CA PHE A 95 -29.95 7.10 8.97
C PHE A 95 -30.52 6.33 10.18
N ASP A 96 -31.66 5.66 9.98
CA ASP A 96 -32.21 4.72 10.96
C ASP A 96 -31.85 3.29 10.55
N PRO A 97 -31.06 2.55 11.36
CA PRO A 97 -30.61 1.21 11.01
C PRO A 97 -31.76 0.19 10.93
N VAL A 98 -32.85 0.39 11.68
CA VAL A 98 -34.03 -0.49 11.65
C VAL A 98 -34.76 -0.33 10.32
N VAL A 99 -34.95 0.92 9.88
CA VAL A 99 -35.60 1.21 8.59
C VAL A 99 -34.77 0.71 7.42
N ILE A 100 -33.46 1.05 7.38
CA ILE A 100 -32.60 0.67 6.25
C ILE A 100 -32.46 -0.85 6.15
N ASP A 101 -32.29 -1.55 7.27
CA ASP A 101 -32.18 -3.01 7.26
C ASP A 101 -33.50 -3.66 6.85
N ALA A 102 -34.65 -3.14 7.29
CA ALA A 102 -35.96 -3.66 6.87
C ALA A 102 -36.18 -3.53 5.36
N ILE A 103 -35.66 -2.45 4.75
CA ILE A 103 -35.73 -2.22 3.31
C ILE A 103 -34.84 -3.24 2.58
N TYR A 104 -33.55 -3.34 2.94
CA TYR A 104 -32.61 -4.21 2.23
C TYR A 104 -32.85 -5.70 2.49
N LYS A 105 -33.33 -6.10 3.67
CA LYS A 105 -33.70 -7.51 3.95
C LYS A 105 -34.72 -8.08 2.98
N LYS A 106 -35.58 -7.26 2.36
CA LYS A 106 -36.53 -7.73 1.34
C LYS A 106 -35.86 -8.08 0.01
N ILE A 107 -34.74 -7.43 -0.28
CA ILE A 107 -33.97 -7.68 -1.50
C ILE A 107 -33.03 -8.89 -1.30
N ASP A 108 -32.72 -9.22 -0.05
CA ASP A 108 -31.78 -10.27 0.36
C ASP A 108 -30.44 -10.14 -0.40
N PRO A 109 -29.75 -8.99 -0.29
CA PRO A 109 -28.58 -8.70 -1.11
C PRO A 109 -27.40 -9.58 -0.72
N ARG A 110 -26.75 -10.15 -1.71
CA ARG A 110 -25.47 -10.84 -1.55
C ARG A 110 -24.34 -9.84 -1.72
N VAL A 111 -23.53 -9.68 -0.68
CA VAL A 111 -22.44 -8.68 -0.65
C VAL A 111 -21.11 -9.42 -0.63
N ALA A 112 -20.27 -9.17 -1.64
CA ALA A 112 -18.87 -9.55 -1.61
C ALA A 112 -18.01 -8.44 -1.01
N VAL A 113 -16.99 -8.86 -0.28
CA VAL A 113 -15.88 -7.99 0.12
C VAL A 113 -14.61 -8.60 -0.48
N LEU A 114 -13.90 -7.82 -1.29
CA LEU A 114 -12.62 -8.21 -1.86
C LEU A 114 -11.49 -7.50 -1.11
N VAL A 115 -10.55 -8.29 -0.62
CA VAL A 115 -9.40 -7.83 0.15
C VAL A 115 -8.13 -8.46 -0.43
N PHE A 116 -7.07 -7.67 -0.56
CA PHE A 116 -5.78 -8.14 -1.04
C PHE A 116 -4.81 -8.33 0.12
N ALA A 117 -4.40 -9.58 0.35
CA ALA A 117 -3.33 -9.92 1.30
C ALA A 117 -2.14 -10.49 0.51
N ILE A 118 -1.23 -9.61 0.08
CA ILE A 118 -0.08 -9.95 -0.79
C ILE A 118 1.21 -9.42 -0.13
N GLY A 119 2.33 -10.10 -0.34
CA GLY A 119 3.65 -9.58 0.03
C GLY A 119 3.87 -9.69 1.53
N LYS A 120 3.86 -8.54 2.22
CA LYS A 120 4.10 -8.46 3.66
C LYS A 120 2.99 -9.07 4.53
N TYR A 121 1.79 -9.20 3.98
CA TYR A 121 0.64 -9.79 4.68
C TYR A 121 0.67 -11.32 4.60
N THR A 122 0.71 -11.87 3.38
CA THR A 122 0.94 -13.29 3.14
C THR A 122 1.34 -13.50 1.68
N ASN A 123 2.14 -14.53 1.42
CA ASN A 123 2.46 -15.02 0.07
C ASN A 123 1.99 -16.46 -0.14
N ASN A 124 1.23 -17.01 0.81
CA ASN A 124 0.89 -18.41 0.84
C ASN A 124 -0.54 -18.60 1.34
N GLU A 125 -1.40 -19.16 0.49
CA GLU A 125 -2.80 -19.44 0.82
C GLU A 125 -2.98 -20.25 2.11
N LYS A 126 -1.98 -21.06 2.50
CA LYS A 126 -2.03 -21.88 3.72
C LYS A 126 -1.89 -21.07 5.01
N GLU A 127 -1.39 -19.84 4.93
CA GLU A 127 -1.27 -18.92 6.06
C GLU A 127 -2.58 -18.16 6.33
N VAL A 128 -3.55 -18.20 5.40
CA VAL A 128 -4.86 -17.59 5.60
C VAL A 128 -5.54 -18.27 6.80
N PRO A 129 -5.88 -17.52 7.86
CA PRO A 129 -6.40 -18.10 9.08
C PRO A 129 -7.77 -18.76 8.85
N LYS A 130 -7.95 -19.95 9.41
CA LYS A 130 -9.23 -20.66 9.40
C LYS A 130 -10.16 -20.07 10.46
N ILE A 131 -10.94 -19.07 10.08
CA ILE A 131 -11.86 -18.37 10.98
C ILE A 131 -13.22 -19.08 10.98
N LYS A 132 -13.81 -19.25 12.17
CA LYS A 132 -15.20 -19.72 12.29
C LYS A 132 -16.15 -18.62 11.85
N LEU A 133 -16.84 -18.82 10.74
CA LEU A 133 -17.79 -17.87 10.17
C LEU A 133 -19.20 -18.08 10.72
N ALA A 134 -19.96 -16.99 10.83
CA ALA A 134 -21.39 -17.06 11.10
C ALA A 134 -22.14 -17.67 9.89
N ARG A 135 -23.39 -18.09 10.12
CA ARG A 135 -24.24 -18.67 9.07
C ARG A 135 -24.33 -17.74 7.86
N SER A 136 -24.31 -18.32 6.66
CA SER A 136 -24.40 -17.58 5.38
C SER A 136 -23.23 -16.63 5.08
N ARG A 137 -22.09 -16.80 5.75
CA ARG A 137 -20.83 -16.11 5.44
C ARG A 137 -19.80 -17.13 4.99
N ASN A 138 -19.17 -16.89 3.85
CA ASN A 138 -18.13 -17.73 3.29
C ASN A 138 -16.90 -16.88 2.97
N ILE A 139 -15.72 -17.50 3.05
CA ILE A 139 -14.47 -16.92 2.56
C ILE A 139 -13.96 -17.83 1.43
N ALA A 140 -13.60 -17.22 0.31
CA ALA A 140 -12.91 -17.87 -0.79
C ALA A 140 -11.52 -17.26 -0.91
N VAL A 141 -10.50 -18.10 -1.02
CA VAL A 141 -9.11 -17.67 -1.22
C VAL A 141 -8.76 -17.84 -2.69
N VAL A 142 -8.31 -16.75 -3.32
CA VAL A 142 -7.89 -16.75 -4.73
C VAL A 142 -6.38 -16.58 -4.78
N PRO A 143 -5.61 -17.62 -5.16
CA PRO A 143 -4.17 -17.49 -5.29
C PRO A 143 -3.83 -16.57 -6.45
N ILE A 144 -2.95 -15.61 -6.20
CA ILE A 144 -2.45 -14.66 -7.18
C ILE A 144 -0.97 -14.99 -7.44
N PRO A 145 -0.51 -15.03 -8.71
CA PRO A 145 0.91 -15.18 -9.01
C PRO A 145 1.76 -14.13 -8.31
N GLY A 146 2.89 -14.55 -7.74
CA GLY A 146 3.85 -13.62 -7.14
C GLY A 146 4.33 -12.57 -8.14
N ALA A 147 4.41 -11.32 -7.70
CA ALA A 147 4.98 -10.22 -8.47
C ALA A 147 6.46 -10.04 -8.12
N ASN A 148 7.31 -9.84 -9.13
CA ASN A 148 8.75 -9.63 -8.92
C ASN A 148 9.09 -8.16 -8.68
N ARG A 149 8.17 -7.23 -9.01
CA ARG A 149 8.31 -5.79 -8.82
C ARG A 149 7.09 -5.21 -8.10
N TRP A 150 7.29 -4.21 -7.25
CA TRP A 150 6.18 -3.57 -6.54
C TRP A 150 5.19 -2.85 -7.48
N GLN A 151 5.66 -2.34 -8.63
CA GLN A 151 4.75 -1.77 -9.65
C GLN A 151 3.81 -2.82 -10.26
N GLU A 152 4.24 -4.09 -10.32
CA GLU A 152 3.39 -5.22 -10.72
C GLU A 152 2.38 -5.60 -9.62
N VAL A 153 2.66 -5.27 -8.35
CA VAL A 153 1.72 -5.42 -7.22
C VAL A 153 0.65 -4.33 -7.28
N VAL A 154 1.05 -3.08 -7.51
CA VAL A 154 0.15 -1.91 -7.60
C VAL A 154 -0.80 -2.03 -8.80
N LEU A 155 -0.26 -2.21 -10.01
CA LEU A 155 -1.07 -2.51 -11.20
C LEU A 155 -1.78 -3.87 -11.06
N GLY A 156 -1.21 -4.77 -10.26
CA GLY A 156 -1.71 -6.10 -9.98
C GLY A 156 -3.06 -6.08 -9.28
N ARG A 157 -3.28 -5.21 -8.27
CA ARG A 157 -4.54 -5.20 -7.50
C ARG A 157 -5.75 -5.01 -8.41
N MET A 158 -5.79 -3.94 -9.21
CA MET A 158 -6.94 -3.69 -10.11
C MET A 158 -7.07 -4.72 -11.23
N LYS A 159 -5.93 -5.24 -11.74
CA LYS A 159 -5.91 -6.33 -12.73
C LYS A 159 -6.51 -7.62 -12.17
N TRP A 160 -6.02 -8.08 -11.02
CA TRP A 160 -6.47 -9.31 -10.37
C TRP A 160 -7.87 -9.15 -9.80
N ALA A 161 -8.25 -7.97 -9.31
CA ALA A 161 -9.63 -7.65 -8.95
C ALA A 161 -10.54 -7.85 -10.16
N THR A 162 -10.20 -7.27 -11.30
CA THR A 162 -10.96 -7.46 -12.55
C THR A 162 -11.16 -8.95 -12.88
N ILE A 163 -10.08 -9.73 -12.90
CA ILE A 163 -10.11 -11.16 -13.27
C ILE A 163 -10.95 -11.95 -12.27
N THR A 164 -10.76 -11.72 -10.97
CA THR A 164 -11.49 -12.38 -9.90
C THR A 164 -12.97 -12.04 -9.94
N ILE A 165 -13.31 -10.77 -10.20
CA ILE A 165 -14.70 -10.34 -10.31
C ILE A 165 -15.38 -11.08 -11.46
N ASP A 166 -14.78 -11.08 -12.66
CA ASP A 166 -15.36 -11.75 -13.84
C ASP A 166 -15.54 -13.26 -13.65
N ASN A 167 -14.56 -13.91 -13.01
CA ASN A 167 -14.55 -15.37 -12.93
C ASN A 167 -15.36 -15.94 -11.76
N GLN A 168 -15.43 -15.24 -10.61
CA GLN A 168 -15.99 -15.80 -9.38
C GLN A 168 -17.10 -14.96 -8.75
N ILE A 169 -17.01 -13.63 -8.79
CA ILE A 169 -17.93 -12.77 -8.02
C ILE A 169 -19.16 -12.39 -8.84
N ARG A 170 -18.98 -12.08 -10.13
CA ARG A 170 -19.96 -11.33 -10.93
C ARG A 170 -21.31 -12.03 -11.12
N LYS A 171 -21.33 -13.37 -11.04
CA LYS A 171 -22.56 -14.18 -11.20
C LYS A 171 -23.27 -14.46 -9.87
N GLU A 172 -22.59 -14.25 -8.75
CA GLU A 172 -23.04 -14.72 -7.45
C GLU A 172 -23.36 -13.61 -6.45
N MET A 173 -23.00 -12.37 -6.76
CA MET A 173 -23.08 -11.26 -5.81
C MET A 173 -23.84 -10.10 -6.41
N ASP A 174 -24.50 -9.31 -5.57
CA ASP A 174 -25.27 -8.13 -5.98
C ASP A 174 -24.46 -6.85 -5.73
N TYR A 175 -23.68 -6.84 -4.65
CA TYR A 175 -22.81 -5.74 -4.26
C TYR A 175 -21.38 -6.22 -4.06
N LEU A 176 -20.43 -5.30 -4.28
CA LEU A 176 -19.01 -5.52 -4.06
C LEU A 176 -18.44 -4.34 -3.28
N TYR A 177 -17.65 -4.65 -2.25
CA TYR A 177 -16.78 -3.70 -1.56
C TYR A 177 -15.33 -4.09 -1.73
N MET A 178 -14.51 -3.10 -2.05
CA MET A 178 -13.06 -3.14 -2.05
C MET A 178 -12.60 -2.59 -0.70
N MET A 179 -11.78 -3.37 0.01
CA MET A 179 -11.26 -2.97 1.32
C MET A 179 -9.79 -3.35 1.47
N ASP A 180 -9.01 -2.46 2.06
CA ASP A 180 -7.63 -2.77 2.45
C ASP A 180 -7.59 -3.72 3.65
N ILE A 181 -6.58 -4.58 3.65
CA ILE A 181 -6.42 -5.68 4.63
C ILE A 181 -5.94 -5.19 6.00
N ASP A 182 -5.35 -3.99 6.08
CA ASP A 182 -4.80 -3.37 7.29
C ASP A 182 -5.83 -2.55 8.07
N SER A 183 -7.09 -2.94 7.97
CA SER A 183 -8.22 -2.27 8.59
C SER A 183 -8.98 -3.19 9.54
N VAL A 184 -9.50 -2.64 10.64
CA VAL A 184 -10.29 -3.36 11.65
C VAL A 184 -11.67 -2.73 11.79
N PHE A 185 -12.69 -3.58 11.87
CA PHE A 185 -14.06 -3.16 12.15
C PHE A 185 -14.30 -3.06 13.66
N HIS A 186 -14.76 -1.89 14.12
CA HIS A 186 -15.10 -1.61 15.52
C HIS A 186 -16.61 -1.48 15.75
N ASN A 187 -17.33 -0.94 14.76
CA ASN A 187 -18.76 -0.71 14.85
C ASN A 187 -19.48 -1.15 13.57
N ARG A 188 -20.80 -0.97 13.56
CA ARG A 188 -21.66 -1.33 12.43
C ARG A 188 -21.19 -0.68 11.13
N PHE A 189 -20.94 -1.54 10.14
CA PHE A 189 -20.91 -1.23 8.71
C PHE A 189 -21.96 -2.11 8.03
N GLY A 190 -23.07 -1.54 7.58
CA GLY A 190 -24.21 -2.30 7.11
C GLY A 190 -24.93 -1.73 5.90
N ALA A 191 -26.23 -2.00 5.79
CA ALA A 191 -27.05 -1.70 4.62
C ALA A 191 -27.11 -0.21 4.28
N GLU A 192 -26.87 0.68 5.25
CA GLU A 192 -26.75 2.12 5.02
C GLU A 192 -25.61 2.48 4.08
N SER A 193 -24.58 1.64 3.96
CA SER A 193 -23.49 1.86 3.00
C SER A 193 -23.88 1.53 1.57
N LEU A 194 -24.84 0.61 1.35
CA LEU A 194 -25.15 0.08 0.02
C LEU A 194 -25.73 1.15 -0.91
N SER A 195 -25.18 1.25 -2.12
CA SER A 195 -25.62 2.17 -3.17
C SER A 195 -25.10 1.67 -4.52
N ARG A 196 -25.39 2.37 -5.62
CA ARG A 196 -24.76 2.03 -6.93
C ARG A 196 -23.26 2.24 -6.88
N LEU A 197 -22.84 3.40 -6.39
CA LEU A 197 -21.45 3.70 -6.05
C LEU A 197 -21.43 4.36 -4.67
N SER A 198 -20.58 3.80 -3.80
CA SER A 198 -20.35 4.24 -2.43
C SER A 198 -18.86 4.51 -2.25
N ALA A 199 -18.50 5.74 -1.94
CA ALA A 199 -17.11 6.17 -1.75
C ALA A 199 -16.93 6.79 -0.37
N VAL A 200 -15.80 6.51 0.30
CA VAL A 200 -15.50 7.04 1.63
C VAL A 200 -14.65 8.31 1.51
N LEU A 201 -15.00 9.35 2.26
CA LEU A 201 -14.17 10.56 2.40
C LEU A 201 -12.87 10.22 3.12
N HIS A 202 -11.74 10.67 2.56
CA HIS A 202 -10.46 10.48 3.20
C HIS A 202 -10.35 11.33 4.48
N ARG A 203 -9.99 10.69 5.60
CA ARG A 203 -9.89 11.32 6.94
C ARG A 203 -8.98 12.56 6.99
N GLY A 204 -7.94 12.61 6.17
CA GLY A 204 -7.00 13.73 6.13
C GLY A 204 -7.51 14.98 5.42
N TYR A 205 -8.58 14.89 4.63
CA TYR A 205 -8.97 15.97 3.70
C TYR A 205 -10.45 16.36 3.75
N TYR A 206 -11.28 15.73 4.59
CA TYR A 206 -12.73 15.94 4.58
C TYR A 206 -13.21 17.29 5.16
N LYS A 207 -12.39 17.95 5.99
CA LYS A 207 -12.85 19.05 6.85
C LYS A 207 -12.58 20.43 6.27
N ASN A 208 -11.30 20.81 6.20
CA ASN A 208 -10.88 22.18 5.89
C ASN A 208 -10.06 22.30 4.60
N THR A 209 -9.90 21.20 3.85
CA THR A 209 -9.06 21.20 2.66
C THR A 209 -9.82 21.79 1.49
N LEU A 210 -9.28 22.87 0.93
CA LEU A 210 -9.76 23.47 -0.31
C LEU A 210 -9.42 22.56 -1.51
N ARG A 211 -10.18 22.65 -2.59
CA ARG A 211 -10.08 21.73 -3.74
C ARG A 211 -8.70 21.66 -4.40
N ASP A 212 -7.99 22.78 -4.40
CA ASP A 212 -6.62 22.91 -4.91
C ASP A 212 -5.60 22.26 -3.97
N GLY A 213 -5.92 22.18 -2.67
CA GLY A 213 -5.17 21.47 -1.65
C GLY A 213 -5.38 19.96 -1.61
N PHE A 214 -6.34 19.40 -2.36
CA PHE A 214 -6.46 17.94 -2.48
C PHE A 214 -5.25 17.37 -3.22
N PRO A 215 -4.69 16.23 -2.76
CA PRO A 215 -3.49 15.66 -3.33
C PRO A 215 -3.80 14.84 -4.59
N TYR A 216 -4.66 15.35 -5.47
CA TYR A 216 -4.90 14.73 -6.77
C TYR A 216 -3.64 14.72 -7.63
N GLU A 217 -3.63 13.87 -8.65
CA GLU A 217 -2.61 13.94 -9.70
C GLU A 217 -2.73 15.28 -10.46
N ARG A 218 -1.66 16.09 -10.41
CA ARG A 218 -1.62 17.43 -11.02
C ARG A 218 -0.78 17.49 -12.30
N ARG A 219 -0.11 16.40 -12.69
CA ARG A 219 0.65 16.34 -13.96
C ARG A 219 -0.31 16.04 -15.11
N PRO A 220 -0.49 16.94 -16.10
CA PRO A 220 -1.41 16.73 -17.21
C PRO A 220 -1.08 15.51 -18.09
N ALA A 221 0.14 14.99 -17.98
CA ALA A 221 0.57 13.81 -18.71
C ALA A 221 -0.03 12.51 -18.17
N SER A 222 -0.52 12.47 -16.92
CA SER A 222 -1.19 11.29 -16.35
C SER A 222 -2.68 11.27 -16.71
N ARG A 223 -3.21 10.07 -16.92
CA ARG A 223 -4.65 9.82 -17.06
C ARG A 223 -5.45 10.12 -15.80
N ALA A 224 -4.81 10.18 -14.63
CA ALA A 224 -5.43 10.56 -13.38
C ALA A 224 -5.51 12.09 -13.15
N PHE A 225 -4.99 12.91 -14.08
CA PHE A 225 -4.91 14.36 -13.92
C PHE A 225 -6.24 15.04 -13.57
N ILE A 226 -6.26 15.84 -12.50
CA ILE A 226 -7.38 16.72 -12.13
C ILE A 226 -6.85 18.16 -12.01
N PRO A 227 -7.41 19.13 -12.75
CA PRO A 227 -7.09 20.56 -12.62
C PRO A 227 -7.31 21.12 -11.20
N ALA A 228 -6.55 22.16 -10.83
CA ALA A 228 -6.61 22.75 -9.49
C ALA A 228 -7.99 23.34 -9.13
N ASP A 229 -8.75 23.77 -10.13
CA ASP A 229 -10.09 24.33 -10.00
C ASP A 229 -11.22 23.28 -10.05
N GLU A 230 -10.89 22.00 -10.27
CA GLU A 230 -11.83 20.87 -10.24
C GLU A 230 -11.69 20.03 -8.95
N GLY A 231 -12.77 19.30 -8.61
CA GLY A 231 -12.82 18.42 -7.43
C GLY A 231 -13.98 18.74 -6.49
N ASP A 232 -14.69 17.71 -6.02
CA ASP A 232 -15.72 17.85 -4.98
C ASP A 232 -15.19 17.41 -3.61
N TYR A 233 -14.61 16.21 -3.55
CA TYR A 233 -14.06 15.60 -2.35
C TYR A 233 -12.85 14.73 -2.71
N TYR A 234 -11.95 14.54 -1.74
CA TYR A 234 -10.91 13.53 -1.85
C TYR A 234 -11.37 12.22 -1.20
N TYR A 235 -11.52 11.18 -2.01
CA TYR A 235 -11.95 9.85 -1.60
C TYR A 235 -10.75 8.93 -1.36
N THR A 236 -10.90 8.00 -0.44
CA THR A 236 -9.88 6.98 -0.17
C THR A 236 -10.10 5.71 -1.00
N ASP A 237 -9.02 5.06 -1.45
CA ASP A 237 -9.06 3.73 -2.08
C ASP A 237 -9.14 2.57 -1.09
N ALA A 238 -8.93 2.83 0.20
CA ALA A 238 -8.90 1.78 1.21
C ALA A 238 -10.27 1.20 1.55
N VAL A 239 -11.37 1.95 1.36
CA VAL A 239 -12.74 1.43 1.49
C VAL A 239 -13.68 2.11 0.50
N TRP A 240 -14.22 1.34 -0.44
CA TRP A 240 -15.24 1.81 -1.39
C TRP A 240 -15.99 0.62 -2.00
N GLY A 241 -17.10 0.87 -2.66
CA GLY A 241 -17.89 -0.21 -3.22
C GLY A 241 -19.21 0.24 -3.81
N GLY A 242 -20.17 -0.67 -3.85
CA GLY A 242 -21.49 -0.42 -4.40
C GLY A 242 -22.04 -1.59 -5.19
N TYR A 243 -22.94 -1.30 -6.12
CA TYR A 243 -23.56 -2.29 -6.98
C TYR A 243 -22.51 -2.90 -7.90
N LEU A 244 -22.49 -4.23 -7.95
CA LEU A 244 -21.42 -5.02 -8.55
C LEU A 244 -21.02 -4.55 -9.96
N GLU A 245 -21.99 -4.30 -10.84
CA GLU A 245 -21.72 -3.90 -12.22
C GLU A 245 -21.14 -2.49 -12.34
N ASP A 246 -21.51 -1.57 -11.44
CA ASP A 246 -20.98 -0.21 -11.44
C ASP A 246 -19.56 -0.20 -10.83
N VAL A 247 -19.33 -0.98 -9.78
CA VAL A 247 -18.00 -1.19 -9.17
C VAL A 247 -17.06 -1.88 -10.16
N TYR A 248 -17.51 -2.91 -10.88
CA TYR A 248 -16.72 -3.60 -11.88
C TYR A 248 -16.26 -2.66 -13.01
N LYS A 249 -17.11 -1.75 -13.47
CA LYS A 249 -16.73 -0.70 -14.44
C LYS A 249 -15.65 0.22 -13.88
N LEU A 250 -15.77 0.61 -12.61
CA LEU A 250 -14.79 1.46 -11.93
C LEU A 250 -13.42 0.75 -11.79
N VAL A 251 -13.41 -0.50 -11.32
CA VAL A 251 -12.18 -1.32 -11.20
C VAL A 251 -11.50 -1.46 -12.57
N ARG A 252 -12.27 -1.79 -13.61
CA ARG A 252 -11.79 -1.90 -15.00
C ARG A 252 -11.23 -0.57 -15.51
N TYR A 253 -11.88 0.54 -15.19
CA TYR A 253 -11.41 1.86 -15.56
C TYR A 253 -10.05 2.14 -14.93
N CYS A 254 -9.93 1.98 -13.61
CA CYS A 254 -8.67 2.23 -12.90
C CYS A 254 -7.55 1.37 -13.46
N TYR A 255 -7.77 0.07 -13.65
CA TYR A 255 -6.79 -0.83 -14.28
C TYR A 255 -6.31 -0.31 -15.64
N LYS A 256 -7.25 0.01 -16.55
CA LYS A 256 -6.90 0.49 -17.91
C LYS A 256 -6.15 1.83 -17.90
N GLN A 257 -6.55 2.77 -17.04
CA GLN A 257 -5.90 4.07 -16.97
C GLN A 257 -4.49 3.96 -16.39
N SER A 258 -4.29 3.09 -15.39
CA SER A 258 -2.96 2.84 -14.84
C SER A 258 -2.05 2.10 -15.83
N GLU A 259 -2.58 1.17 -16.64
CA GLU A 259 -1.81 0.57 -17.74
C GLU A 259 -1.37 1.60 -18.78
N GLU A 260 -2.23 2.57 -19.08
CA GLU A 260 -1.94 3.63 -20.04
C GLU A 260 -0.88 4.60 -19.51
N ASP A 261 -0.95 4.97 -18.23
CA ASP A 261 0.11 5.75 -17.57
C ASP A 261 1.44 4.98 -17.58
N ALA A 262 1.41 3.69 -17.26
CA ALA A 262 2.60 2.84 -17.27
C ALA A 262 3.27 2.77 -18.66
N LYS A 263 2.49 2.68 -19.76
CA LYS A 263 3.02 2.74 -21.13
C LYS A 263 3.73 4.06 -21.41
N ASN A 264 3.22 5.15 -20.84
CA ASN A 264 3.81 6.49 -20.93
C ASN A 264 4.93 6.73 -19.90
N LYS A 265 5.34 5.70 -19.15
CA LYS A 265 6.36 5.76 -18.09
C LYS A 265 5.99 6.75 -16.98
N ILE A 266 4.70 6.86 -16.70
CA ILE A 266 4.12 7.67 -15.64
C ILE A 266 3.48 6.72 -14.62
N GLU A 267 3.59 7.07 -13.36
CA GLU A 267 2.82 6.47 -12.28
C GLU A 267 2.12 7.61 -11.55
N ALA A 268 0.81 7.50 -11.38
CA ALA A 268 0.02 8.51 -10.68
C ALA A 268 0.50 8.66 -9.22
N ILE A 269 0.45 9.88 -8.69
CA ILE A 269 1.06 10.24 -7.40
C ILE A 269 0.59 9.38 -6.22
N TRP A 270 -0.68 8.99 -6.21
CA TRP A 270 -1.27 8.04 -5.26
C TRP A 270 -1.86 6.82 -5.99
N GLN A 271 -1.12 6.29 -6.95
CA GLN A 271 -1.44 5.04 -7.66
C GLN A 271 -2.93 4.93 -8.05
N GLU A 272 -3.62 3.87 -7.61
CA GLU A 272 -5.03 3.64 -7.90
C GLU A 272 -5.99 4.68 -7.28
N GLU A 273 -5.67 5.24 -6.12
CA GLU A 273 -6.48 6.26 -5.45
C GLU A 273 -6.61 7.53 -6.32
N SER A 274 -5.55 7.86 -7.08
CA SER A 274 -5.58 8.96 -8.05
C SER A 274 -6.57 8.69 -9.20
N HIS A 275 -6.58 7.47 -9.75
CA HIS A 275 -7.51 7.10 -10.82
C HIS A 275 -8.95 6.94 -10.31
N LEU A 276 -9.14 6.45 -9.08
CA LEU A 276 -10.42 6.37 -8.39
C LEU A 276 -11.05 7.76 -8.26
N ASN A 277 -10.29 8.74 -7.74
CA ASN A 277 -10.75 10.11 -7.60
C ASN A 277 -11.09 10.74 -8.96
N LYS A 278 -10.27 10.49 -9.99
CA LYS A 278 -10.58 10.92 -11.37
C LYS A 278 -11.88 10.32 -11.89
N TYR A 279 -12.13 9.04 -11.63
CA TYR A 279 -13.37 8.37 -12.05
C TYR A 279 -14.59 8.97 -11.36
N LEU A 280 -14.55 9.11 -10.03
CA LEU A 280 -15.65 9.60 -9.21
C LEU A 280 -15.98 11.08 -9.44
N LEU A 281 -15.01 11.87 -9.91
CA LEU A 281 -15.24 13.25 -10.34
C LEU A 281 -16.24 13.35 -11.50
N TYR A 282 -16.21 12.43 -12.47
CA TYR A 282 -17.12 12.44 -13.62
C TYR A 282 -18.23 11.38 -13.52
N ASN A 283 -18.12 10.44 -12.59
CA ASN A 283 -19.11 9.41 -12.31
C ASN A 283 -19.48 9.50 -10.83
N LYS A 284 -20.30 10.51 -10.51
CA LYS A 284 -20.60 10.89 -9.13
C LYS A 284 -21.13 9.69 -8.31
N PRO A 285 -20.57 9.42 -7.12
CA PRO A 285 -21.07 8.35 -6.28
C PRO A 285 -22.49 8.67 -5.82
N THR A 286 -23.37 7.67 -5.82
CA THR A 286 -24.76 7.81 -5.39
C THR A 286 -24.90 7.80 -3.86
N LYS A 287 -23.80 7.56 -3.15
CA LYS A 287 -23.68 7.72 -1.71
C LYS A 287 -22.23 8.03 -1.36
N VAL A 288 -22.02 9.00 -0.49
CA VAL A 288 -20.69 9.28 0.06
C VAL A 288 -20.73 8.89 1.54
N LEU A 289 -19.70 8.19 2.00
CA LEU A 289 -19.57 7.76 3.38
C LEU A 289 -18.60 8.70 4.09
N SER A 290 -18.95 9.13 5.29
CA SER A 290 -18.08 9.96 6.11
C SER A 290 -16.79 9.25 6.54
N PRO A 291 -15.80 9.97 7.10
CA PRO A 291 -14.60 9.35 7.65
C PRO A 291 -14.85 8.39 8.82
N GLU A 292 -16.07 8.35 9.40
CA GLU A 292 -16.47 7.29 10.35
C GLU A 292 -16.30 5.89 9.76
N TYR A 293 -16.40 5.76 8.44
CA TYR A 293 -16.27 4.51 7.70
C TYR A 293 -14.83 4.14 7.33
N LEU A 294 -13.87 5.04 7.56
CA LEU A 294 -12.44 4.72 7.58
C LEU A 294 -11.67 5.81 8.31
N TRP A 295 -11.38 5.56 9.59
CA TRP A 295 -10.51 6.39 10.41
C TRP A 295 -9.12 5.74 10.57
N SER A 296 -8.37 6.20 11.57
CA SER A 296 -7.05 5.68 11.93
C SER A 296 -6.95 5.50 13.44
N ASP A 297 -6.26 4.45 13.89
CA ASP A 297 -6.03 4.19 15.32
C ASP A 297 -5.04 5.19 15.97
N TYR A 298 -4.29 5.96 15.16
CA TYR A 298 -3.29 6.92 15.65
C TYR A 298 -3.75 8.38 15.58
N ASP A 299 -4.86 8.66 14.89
CA ASP A 299 -5.40 10.02 14.78
C ASP A 299 -6.36 10.30 15.95
N GLY A 300 -6.23 11.49 16.56
CA GLY A 300 -7.21 11.94 17.55
C GLY A 300 -8.61 12.04 16.93
N ILE A 301 -9.64 11.63 17.67
CA ILE A 301 -11.04 11.62 17.20
C ILE A 301 -11.65 13.00 17.45
N PRO A 302 -12.02 13.78 16.41
CA PRO A 302 -12.66 15.07 16.57
C PRO A 302 -14.17 14.93 16.87
N GLU A 303 -14.80 15.99 17.38
CA GLU A 303 -16.21 15.96 17.86
C GLU A 303 -17.25 15.59 16.79
N ASP A 304 -16.95 15.85 15.51
CA ASP A 304 -17.80 15.52 14.37
C ASP A 304 -17.79 14.03 14.02
N ILE A 305 -16.82 13.26 14.51
CA ILE A 305 -16.74 11.80 14.38
C ILE A 305 -17.39 11.18 15.62
N GLN A 306 -18.67 10.83 15.51
CA GLN A 306 -19.43 10.28 16.65
C GLN A 306 -19.15 8.79 16.87
N VAL A 307 -18.74 8.09 15.82
CA VAL A 307 -18.42 6.65 15.88
C VAL A 307 -17.31 6.31 14.88
N VAL A 308 -16.37 5.47 15.30
CA VAL A 308 -15.40 4.85 14.40
C VAL A 308 -15.92 3.47 14.03
N ARG A 309 -16.24 3.25 12.75
CA ARG A 309 -16.75 1.96 12.23
C ARG A 309 -15.62 1.07 11.77
N ILE A 310 -14.66 1.66 11.07
CA ILE A 310 -13.42 1.01 10.63
C ILE A 310 -12.26 1.94 10.97
N SER A 311 -11.13 1.39 11.40
CA SER A 311 -9.87 2.12 11.48
C SER A 311 -8.74 1.35 10.80
N GLN A 312 -7.79 2.11 10.24
CA GLN A 312 -6.51 1.57 9.79
C GLN A 312 -5.59 1.33 10.98
N LEU A 313 -4.94 0.17 10.96
CA LEU A 313 -4.00 -0.26 11.98
C LEU A 313 -2.66 0.46 11.85
N ILE A 314 -2.03 0.75 13.01
CA ILE A 314 -0.61 1.09 13.05
C ILE A 314 0.17 -0.17 12.68
N TYR A 315 0.84 -0.14 11.53
CA TYR A 315 1.88 -1.11 11.26
C TYR A 315 3.07 -0.80 12.19
N ALA A 316 3.57 -1.80 12.91
CA ALA A 316 4.83 -1.71 13.67
C ALA A 316 6.02 -1.25 12.80
N GLU A 317 5.86 -1.21 11.48
CA GLU A 317 6.84 -0.79 10.49
C GLU A 317 7.06 0.73 10.41
N GLU A 318 6.12 1.59 10.84
CA GLU A 318 6.42 3.03 10.98
C GLU A 318 7.49 3.29 12.07
N MET A 319 7.60 2.42 13.07
CA MET A 319 8.77 2.42 13.96
C MET A 319 10.03 1.87 13.27
N VAL A 320 9.87 0.94 12.32
CA VAL A 320 10.97 0.32 11.58
C VAL A 320 11.60 1.28 10.56
N ASP A 321 10.87 2.25 10.00
CA ASP A 321 11.44 3.28 9.10
C ASP A 321 12.32 4.28 9.85
N ILE A 322 11.97 4.63 11.10
CA ILE A 322 12.85 5.38 12.00
C ILE A 322 14.13 4.57 12.26
N ASP A 323 14.04 3.27 12.51
CA ASP A 323 15.22 2.40 12.72
C ASP A 323 16.03 2.14 11.44
N HIS A 324 15.39 2.04 10.26
CA HIS A 324 16.04 1.86 8.97
C HIS A 324 16.76 3.12 8.47
N PHE A 325 16.32 4.31 8.87
CA PHE A 325 17.00 5.56 8.59
C PHE A 325 18.06 5.87 9.66
N TRP A 326 17.68 5.90 10.94
CA TRP A 326 18.57 6.32 12.03
C TRP A 326 19.58 5.25 12.44
N GLY A 327 19.27 3.96 12.33
CA GLY A 327 20.21 2.88 12.63
C GLY A 327 21.48 2.94 11.75
N PRO A 328 21.35 2.96 10.41
CA PRO A 328 22.50 3.15 9.52
C PRO A 328 23.19 4.51 9.67
N ILE A 329 22.47 5.59 10.01
CA ILE A 329 23.07 6.90 10.30
C ILE A 329 23.93 6.86 11.57
N ALA A 330 23.44 6.22 12.64
CA ALA A 330 24.20 6.04 13.88
C ALA A 330 25.49 5.22 13.65
N ASN A 331 25.47 4.28 12.70
CA ASN A 331 26.66 3.48 12.34
C ASN A 331 27.80 4.31 11.71
N TRP A 332 27.54 5.55 11.23
CA TRP A 332 28.59 6.42 10.70
C TRP A 332 29.57 6.94 11.75
N GLY A 333 29.25 6.84 13.04
CA GLY A 333 30.15 7.22 14.12
C GLY A 333 31.51 6.49 14.06
N LEU A 334 31.50 5.20 13.70
CA LEU A 334 32.72 4.38 13.62
C LEU A 334 33.66 4.82 12.47
N PRO A 335 33.22 4.95 11.21
CA PRO A 335 34.06 5.49 10.14
C PRO A 335 34.55 6.91 10.42
N ILE A 336 33.70 7.79 10.95
CA ILE A 336 34.08 9.18 11.26
C ILE A 336 35.18 9.22 12.34
N ALA A 337 35.05 8.41 13.40
CA ALA A 337 36.08 8.29 14.42
C ALA A 337 37.40 7.75 13.83
N ALA A 338 37.34 6.69 13.03
CA ALA A 338 38.51 6.09 12.41
C ALA A 338 39.25 7.05 11.45
N ILE A 339 38.52 7.87 10.70
CA ILE A 339 39.05 8.93 9.84
C ILE A 339 39.66 10.07 10.66
N THR A 340 38.99 10.50 11.73
CA THR A 340 39.49 11.56 12.61
C THR A 340 40.82 11.16 13.28
N ASP A 341 40.93 9.89 13.67
CA ASP A 341 42.14 9.33 14.26
C ASP A 341 43.30 9.18 13.25
N MET A 342 43.09 9.40 11.95
CA MET A 342 44.17 9.39 10.96
C MET A 342 45.16 10.55 11.17
N LYS A 343 44.73 11.62 11.86
CA LYS A 343 45.58 12.78 12.19
C LYS A 343 46.42 12.57 13.46
N LYS A 344 46.10 11.55 14.28
CA LYS A 344 46.78 11.26 15.54
C LYS A 344 47.98 10.33 15.33
N SER A 345 48.89 10.24 16.32
CA SER A 345 50.08 9.38 16.25
C SER A 345 49.73 7.91 15.99
N PRO A 346 50.49 7.15 15.18
CA PRO A 346 50.25 5.72 14.97
C PRO A 346 50.38 4.84 16.23
N GLU A 347 50.99 5.34 17.30
CA GLU A 347 51.17 4.63 18.58
C GLU A 347 49.86 4.25 19.27
N ILE A 348 48.81 5.06 19.07
CA ILE A 348 47.49 4.82 19.69
C ILE A 348 46.67 3.75 18.93
N ILE A 349 47.16 3.26 17.78
CA ILE A 349 46.42 2.31 16.94
C ILE A 349 46.52 0.90 17.53
N SER A 350 45.38 0.37 17.97
CA SER A 350 45.26 -1.02 18.41
C SER A 350 45.06 -1.97 17.22
N GLY A 351 46.09 -2.74 16.86
CA GLY A 351 46.01 -3.69 15.74
C GLY A 351 44.93 -4.76 15.91
N ARG A 352 44.62 -5.18 17.14
CA ARG A 352 43.53 -6.14 17.41
C ARG A 352 42.16 -5.53 17.11
N MET A 353 41.97 -4.26 17.47
CA MET A 353 40.72 -3.54 17.21
C MET A 353 40.56 -3.27 15.71
N THR A 354 41.61 -2.80 15.03
CA THR A 354 41.59 -2.57 13.58
C THR A 354 41.24 -3.84 12.80
N PHE A 355 41.86 -4.97 13.14
CA PHE A 355 41.54 -6.24 12.49
C PHE A 355 40.09 -6.69 12.75
N ALA A 356 39.61 -6.57 14.00
CA ALA A 356 38.24 -6.91 14.35
C ALA A 356 37.20 -6.05 13.60
N LEU A 357 37.44 -4.73 13.53
CA LEU A 357 36.56 -3.80 12.81
C LEU A 357 36.58 -4.02 11.29
N SER A 358 37.69 -4.49 10.73
CA SER A 358 37.75 -4.85 9.31
C SER A 358 36.91 -6.10 9.00
N CYS A 359 37.12 -7.18 9.76
CA CYS A 359 36.32 -8.40 9.61
C CYS A 359 34.81 -8.12 9.83
N TYR A 360 34.48 -7.30 10.83
CA TYR A 360 33.12 -6.84 11.08
C TYR A 360 32.53 -6.11 9.86
N SER A 361 33.28 -5.19 9.24
CA SER A 361 32.80 -4.41 8.09
C SER A 361 32.55 -5.29 6.86
N LEU A 362 33.42 -6.28 6.59
CA LEU A 362 33.25 -7.23 5.48
C LEU A 362 31.98 -8.08 5.64
N LEU A 363 31.70 -8.56 6.86
CA LEU A 363 30.49 -9.34 7.15
C LEU A 363 29.21 -8.52 6.91
N PHE A 364 29.19 -7.28 7.40
CA PHE A 364 28.02 -6.41 7.26
C PHE A 364 27.83 -5.87 5.84
N MET A 365 28.90 -5.64 5.07
CA MET A 365 28.77 -5.33 3.63
C MET A 365 28.06 -6.47 2.87
N ARG A 366 28.41 -7.73 3.15
CA ARG A 366 27.73 -8.88 2.54
C ARG A 366 26.26 -8.96 2.96
N PHE A 367 25.95 -8.74 4.24
CA PHE A 367 24.58 -8.70 4.74
C PHE A 367 23.77 -7.61 4.03
N ALA A 368 24.29 -6.37 4.00
CA ALA A 368 23.65 -5.22 3.38
C ALA A 368 23.34 -5.42 1.89
N TYR A 369 24.20 -6.15 1.17
CA TYR A 369 24.00 -6.50 -0.24
C TYR A 369 23.00 -7.64 -0.46
N LYS A 370 22.93 -8.61 0.47
CA LYS A 370 22.03 -9.79 0.36
C LYS A 370 20.60 -9.49 0.79
N VAL A 371 20.39 -8.58 1.73
CA VAL A 371 19.04 -8.16 2.15
C VAL A 371 18.29 -7.56 0.96
N GLN A 372 16.97 -7.80 0.86
CA GLN A 372 16.11 -7.27 -0.19
C GLN A 372 14.95 -6.48 0.44
N PRO A 373 14.75 -5.20 0.06
CA PRO A 373 15.57 -4.41 -0.87
C PRO A 373 17.00 -4.17 -0.34
N ARG A 374 17.97 -4.01 -1.25
CA ARG A 374 19.39 -3.84 -0.88
C ARG A 374 19.58 -2.58 -0.03
N ASN A 375 20.29 -2.70 1.10
CA ASN A 375 20.57 -1.58 1.98
C ASN A 375 21.89 -0.90 1.61
N TRP A 376 21.85 -0.01 0.62
CA TRP A 376 23.03 0.69 0.10
C TRP A 376 23.66 1.66 1.10
N LEU A 377 22.87 2.22 2.02
CA LEU A 377 23.37 3.14 3.06
C LEU A 377 24.25 2.41 4.07
N LEU A 378 23.78 1.26 4.57
CA LEU A 378 24.56 0.39 5.44
C LEU A 378 25.81 -0.13 4.73
N PHE A 379 25.68 -0.52 3.46
CA PHE A 379 26.82 -0.94 2.63
C PHE A 379 27.91 0.15 2.54
N ALA A 380 27.52 1.39 2.22
CA ALA A 380 28.45 2.51 2.08
C ALA A 380 29.16 2.84 3.41
N CYS A 381 28.44 2.77 4.53
CA CYS A 381 29.02 2.97 5.86
C CYS A 381 30.12 1.93 6.16
N HIS A 382 29.85 0.65 5.96
CA HIS A 382 30.84 -0.40 6.22
C HIS A 382 32.00 -0.40 5.21
N LEU A 383 31.76 -0.03 3.95
CA LEU A 383 32.83 0.16 2.98
C LEU A 383 33.79 1.29 3.40
N THR A 384 33.22 2.38 3.92
CA THR A 384 34.01 3.52 4.43
C THR A 384 34.79 3.13 5.67
N ASN A 385 34.17 2.41 6.62
CA ASN A 385 34.86 1.94 7.81
C ASN A 385 35.99 0.95 7.45
N GLU A 386 35.75 -0.02 6.56
CA GLU A 386 36.76 -0.96 6.08
C GLU A 386 37.96 -0.22 5.50
N SER A 387 37.70 0.74 4.61
CA SER A 387 38.76 1.55 3.99
C SER A 387 39.57 2.32 5.04
N ALA A 388 38.90 2.91 6.03
CA ALA A 388 39.56 3.63 7.11
C ALA A 388 40.41 2.72 8.00
N GLN A 389 39.91 1.53 8.34
CA GLN A 389 40.65 0.55 9.14
C GLN A 389 41.86 -0.02 8.39
N LEU A 390 41.76 -0.29 7.09
CA LEU A 390 42.91 -0.73 6.27
C LEU A 390 44.01 0.34 6.20
N ILE A 391 43.64 1.63 6.12
CA ILE A 391 44.59 2.74 6.18
C ILE A 391 45.27 2.78 7.56
N GLN A 392 44.51 2.70 8.65
CA GLN A 392 45.06 2.68 10.02
C GLN A 392 45.97 1.46 10.26
N GLY A 393 45.57 0.28 9.78
CA GLY A 393 46.40 -0.93 9.82
C GLY A 393 47.72 -0.76 9.06
N SER A 394 47.65 -0.13 7.87
CA SER A 394 48.85 0.19 7.09
C SER A 394 49.77 1.19 7.81
N ARG A 395 49.21 2.16 8.54
CA ARG A 395 49.98 3.11 9.37
C ARG A 395 50.67 2.40 10.54
N LEU A 396 49.98 1.48 11.20
CA LEU A 396 50.53 0.68 12.30
C LEU A 396 51.68 -0.23 11.83
N ILE A 397 51.52 -0.86 10.66
CA ILE A 397 52.56 -1.73 10.06
C ILE A 397 53.80 -0.92 9.65
N LYS A 398 53.65 0.34 9.24
CA LYS A 398 54.80 1.20 8.92
C LYS A 398 55.52 1.74 10.16
N TYR A 399 54.79 1.85 11.27
CA TYR A 399 55.32 2.37 12.53
C TYR A 399 56.10 1.31 13.31
N LYS A 400 55.62 0.06 13.29
CA LYS A 400 56.31 -1.11 13.86
C LYS A 400 57.37 -1.65 12.90
#